data_AF-A0A4D9DVK7-F1
#
_entry.id   AF-A0A4D9DVK7-F1
#
_cell.length_a   1.000
_cell.length_b   1.000
_cell.length_c   1.000
_cell.angle_alpha   90.00
_cell.angle_beta   90.00
_cell.angle_gamma   90.00
#
_symmetry.space_group_name_H-M   'P 1'
#
loop_
_entity.id
_entity.type
_entity.pdbx_description
1 polymer ?
#
loop_
_entity_poly.entity_id
_entity_poly.type
_entity_poly.pdbx_seq_one_letter_code
_entity_poly.pdbx_strand_id
1 'polypeptide(L)'
;MTLSLLLFSLQFCENLQDVLPSLPHHDDYFLLRWLRARCFDLQKSEAMVRKYVEVRKHMDADNIINWRPPEVIQKYMSGGMCGYDRDGCPIWYEIIGPLDAKGILLSASKQDLLKNKYRDCEMLLQECDKQTQKLGKRVEMVMMIYDCEGLGLKHLWKPAVEAYGELLSMFEENYPETLKRLFVIKAPKLFPVAYNLIKHFLSEDTRKKIVVLGANWKEVLQKYIAPEEIPVVYGGTLRDPDGNPKCVTKINYGGDIPKKYYVRDQLKQQYEHLVVVNRGSSHQVEYEILFPGCVLRWQFMSEGADVGFGVYLKTRIGERQRAGEMTEVLPNQRYNAHLVPEDGSFTCSVAGVYVLRFDNTYSYLHAKKVSYTVEVLLPDKKSEEQIQQLEETMNELDLNNAHQ
;
A
#
# COMPACT_ATOMS: atom_id res chain seq x y z
N MET A 1 11.89 24.27 25.71
CA MET A 1 12.35 24.72 24.37
C MET A 1 13.65 25.48 24.55
N THR A 2 14.72 25.16 23.80
CA THR A 2 16.01 25.88 23.91
C THR A 2 15.91 27.24 23.22
N LEU A 3 16.76 28.20 23.60
CA LEU A 3 16.77 29.56 23.01
C LEU A 3 16.94 29.55 21.48
N SER A 4 17.67 28.57 20.94
CA SER A 4 17.86 28.40 19.50
C SER A 4 16.58 27.98 18.77
N LEU A 5 15.79 27.07 19.35
CA LEU A 5 14.53 26.60 18.76
C LEU A 5 13.49 27.73 18.68
N LEU A 6 13.47 28.61 19.69
CA LEU A 6 12.63 29.81 19.68
C LEU A 6 13.00 30.76 18.53
N LEU A 7 14.29 30.99 18.31
CA LEU A 7 14.76 31.84 17.20
C LEU A 7 14.41 31.27 15.82
N PHE A 8 14.56 29.95 15.63
CA PHE A 8 14.14 29.29 14.40
C PHE A 8 12.62 29.39 14.17
N SER A 9 11.81 29.18 15.22
CA SER A 9 10.35 29.33 15.13
C SER A 9 9.96 30.75 14.74
N LEU A 10 10.55 31.78 15.38
CA LEU A 10 10.27 33.18 15.09
C LEU A 10 10.62 33.59 13.65
N GLN A 11 11.81 33.25 13.16
CA GLN A 11 12.19 33.55 11.78
C GLN A 11 11.28 32.82 10.78
N PHE A 12 10.92 31.58 11.09
CA PHE A 12 10.04 30.79 10.25
C PHE A 12 8.62 31.36 10.19
N CYS A 13 8.09 31.82 11.33
CA CYS A 13 6.83 32.56 11.41
C CYS A 13 6.86 33.82 10.54
N GLU A 14 7.93 34.60 10.61
CA GLU A 14 8.10 35.83 9.83
C GLU A 14 8.09 35.55 8.33
N ASN A 15 8.81 34.51 7.89
CA ASN A 15 8.83 34.11 6.48
C ASN A 15 7.46 33.64 5.95
N LEU A 16 6.61 33.09 6.82
CA LEU A 16 5.29 32.55 6.47
C LEU A 16 4.15 33.53 6.71
N GLN A 17 4.44 34.78 7.12
CA GLN A 17 3.43 35.74 7.58
C GLN A 17 2.26 35.92 6.59
N ASP A 18 2.54 35.82 5.29
CA ASP A 18 1.55 35.95 4.22
C ASP A 18 0.59 34.74 4.12
N VAL A 19 1.01 33.55 4.53
CA VAL A 19 0.21 32.31 4.47
C VAL A 19 -0.33 31.85 5.81
N LEU A 20 0.17 32.35 6.95
CA LEU A 20 -0.32 32.00 8.29
C LEU A 20 -1.85 32.09 8.44
N PRO A 21 -2.56 33.10 7.90
CA PRO A 21 -4.03 33.18 8.04
C PRO A 21 -4.80 32.05 7.34
N SER A 22 -4.16 31.32 6.43
CA SER A 22 -4.76 30.20 5.69
C SER A 22 -4.49 28.83 6.33
N LEU A 23 -3.69 28.78 7.39
CA LEU A 23 -3.35 27.55 8.10
C LEU A 23 -4.39 27.27 9.20
N PRO A 24 -4.69 25.98 9.47
CA PRO A 24 -5.64 25.61 10.52
C PRO A 24 -5.12 25.96 11.92
N HIS A 25 -3.80 25.86 12.10
CA HIS A 25 -3.09 26.23 13.32
C HIS A 25 -1.76 26.89 12.95
N HIS A 26 -1.31 27.79 13.81
CA HIS A 26 0.02 28.43 13.72
C HIS A 26 0.69 28.45 15.09
N ASP A 27 0.37 27.47 15.95
CA ASP A 27 1.09 27.25 17.20
C ASP A 27 2.51 26.72 16.92
N ASP A 28 3.41 26.86 17.89
CA ASP A 28 4.80 26.38 17.77
C ASP A 28 4.84 24.89 17.40
N TYR A 29 3.91 24.09 17.92
CA TYR A 29 3.82 22.67 17.62
C TYR A 29 3.58 22.41 16.14
N PHE A 30 2.61 23.10 15.53
CA PHE A 30 2.33 22.99 14.10
C PHE A 30 3.55 23.34 13.26
N LEU A 31 4.19 24.48 13.54
CA LEU A 31 5.34 24.97 12.77
C LEU A 31 6.58 24.08 12.93
N LEU A 32 6.82 23.60 14.14
CA LEU A 32 7.96 22.72 14.44
C LEU A 32 7.87 21.37 13.70
N ARG A 33 6.69 20.88 13.31
CA ARG A 33 6.58 19.66 12.49
C ARG A 33 7.24 19.83 11.12
N TRP A 34 7.00 20.96 10.46
CA TRP A 34 7.59 21.26 9.15
C TRP A 34 9.10 21.46 9.25
N LEU A 35 9.55 22.18 10.28
CA LEU A 35 10.97 22.37 10.57
C LEU A 35 11.67 21.04 10.83
N ARG A 36 11.14 20.18 11.71
CA ARG A 36 11.73 18.86 12.00
C ARG A 36 11.80 17.99 10.74
N ALA A 37 10.74 17.96 9.92
CA ALA A 37 10.69 17.18 8.69
C ALA A 37 11.71 17.60 7.63
N ARG A 38 12.31 18.79 7.75
CA ARG A 38 13.39 19.28 6.88
C ARG A 38 14.65 19.63 7.66
N CYS A 39 14.86 19.01 8.83
CA CYS A 39 16.06 19.18 9.65
C CYS A 39 16.38 20.66 9.96
N PHE A 40 15.35 21.47 10.19
CA PHE A 40 15.43 22.92 10.44
C PHE A 40 16.01 23.75 9.28
N ASP A 41 16.00 23.21 8.05
CA ASP A 41 16.27 23.97 6.83
C ASP A 41 15.08 24.89 6.53
N LEU A 42 15.23 26.19 6.81
CA LEU A 42 14.15 27.19 6.71
C LEU A 42 13.54 27.24 5.30
N GLN A 43 14.38 27.26 4.26
CA GLN A 43 13.92 27.40 2.88
C GLN A 43 13.11 26.17 2.43
N LYS A 44 13.57 24.96 2.75
CA LYS A 44 12.84 23.73 2.41
C LYS A 44 11.57 23.57 3.24
N SER A 45 11.61 23.96 4.52
CA SER A 45 10.44 23.94 5.40
C SER A 45 9.36 24.88 4.88
N GLU A 46 9.75 26.08 4.45
CA GLU A 46 8.85 27.10 3.92
C GLU A 46 8.20 26.62 2.62
N ALA A 47 9.01 26.11 1.68
CA ALA A 47 8.49 25.54 0.43
C ALA A 47 7.48 24.42 0.67
N MET A 48 7.71 23.57 1.68
CA MET A 48 6.80 22.50 2.05
C MET A 48 5.47 23.03 2.61
N VAL A 49 5.51 24.02 3.51
CA VAL A 49 4.28 24.66 4.04
C VAL A 49 3.49 25.35 2.94
N ARG A 50 4.16 26.06 2.03
CA ARG A 50 3.49 26.74 0.91
C ARG A 50 2.79 25.74 -0.01
N LYS A 51 3.44 24.61 -0.34
CA LYS A 51 2.79 23.51 -1.10
C LYS A 51 1.59 22.93 -0.33
N TYR A 52 1.72 22.75 0.98
CA TYR A 52 0.60 22.29 1.82
C TYR A 52 -0.60 23.24 1.77
N VAL A 53 -0.39 24.56 1.80
CA VAL A 53 -1.46 25.56 1.66
C VAL A 53 -2.18 25.43 0.32
N GLU A 54 -1.45 25.22 -0.77
CA GLU A 54 -2.05 24.98 -2.10
C GLU A 54 -2.90 23.70 -2.12
N VAL A 55 -2.39 22.60 -1.54
CA VAL A 55 -3.11 21.33 -1.44
C VAL A 55 -4.38 21.48 -0.59
N ARG A 56 -4.31 22.17 0.55
CA ARG A 56 -5.50 22.46 1.38
C ARG A 56 -6.60 23.12 0.58
N LYS A 57 -6.24 24.14 -0.22
CA LYS A 57 -7.18 24.84 -1.09
C LYS A 57 -7.77 23.92 -2.16
N HIS A 58 -6.95 23.08 -2.80
CA HIS A 58 -7.40 22.15 -3.82
C HIS A 58 -8.33 21.05 -3.26
N MET A 59 -8.05 20.55 -2.05
CA MET A 59 -8.83 19.50 -1.39
C MET A 59 -10.09 20.04 -0.70
N ASP A 60 -10.24 21.36 -0.59
CA ASP A 60 -11.26 22.02 0.26
C ASP A 60 -11.16 21.50 1.71
N ALA A 61 -9.93 21.51 2.25
CA ALA A 61 -9.57 20.88 3.52
C ALA A 61 -10.42 21.40 4.70
N ASP A 62 -10.78 22.68 4.70
CA ASP A 62 -11.57 23.28 5.78
C ASP A 62 -12.99 22.67 5.89
N ASN A 63 -13.53 22.14 4.78
CA ASN A 63 -14.85 21.52 4.73
C ASN A 63 -14.80 20.00 4.54
N ILE A 64 -13.61 19.41 4.39
CA ILE A 64 -13.45 18.04 3.91
C ILE A 64 -14.03 16.98 4.86
N ILE A 65 -14.06 17.24 6.17
CA ILE A 65 -14.66 16.32 7.15
C ILE A 65 -16.16 16.11 6.87
N ASN A 66 -16.84 17.15 6.38
CA ASN A 66 -18.26 17.13 6.02
C ASN A 66 -18.51 16.56 4.62
N TRP A 67 -17.47 16.45 3.78
CA TRP A 67 -17.57 15.81 2.48
C TRP A 67 -17.90 14.33 2.65
N ARG A 68 -18.85 13.83 1.85
CA ARG A 68 -19.26 12.43 1.87
C ARG A 68 -18.61 11.68 0.71
N PRO A 69 -17.82 10.63 0.98
CA PRO A 69 -17.26 9.79 -0.09
C PRO A 69 -18.36 9.09 -0.90
N PRO A 70 -18.09 8.67 -2.14
CA PRO A 70 -18.95 7.74 -2.87
C PRO A 70 -19.33 6.49 -2.06
N GLU A 71 -20.54 5.96 -2.27
CA GLU A 71 -21.07 4.82 -1.52
C GLU A 71 -20.13 3.59 -1.55
N VAL A 72 -19.50 3.33 -2.71
CA VAL A 72 -18.56 2.22 -2.86
C VAL A 72 -17.33 2.38 -1.97
N ILE A 73 -16.83 3.61 -1.78
CA ILE A 73 -15.71 3.88 -0.87
C ILE A 73 -16.16 3.67 0.58
N GLN A 74 -17.30 4.24 0.97
CA GLN A 74 -17.82 4.10 2.34
C GLN A 74 -18.05 2.64 2.74
N LYS A 75 -18.51 1.80 1.80
CA LYS A 75 -18.86 0.40 2.07
C LYS A 75 -17.67 -0.56 1.97
N TYR A 76 -16.72 -0.32 1.08
CA TYR A 76 -15.69 -1.32 0.73
C TYR A 76 -14.25 -0.83 0.89
N MET A 77 -14.00 0.45 1.17
CA MET A 77 -12.65 0.89 1.52
C MET A 77 -12.34 0.46 2.96
N SER A 78 -11.36 -0.42 3.09
CA SER A 78 -10.94 -0.97 4.38
C SER A 78 -10.32 0.09 5.30
N GLY A 79 -10.37 -0.23 6.59
CA GLY A 79 -9.73 0.53 7.65
C GLY A 79 -10.69 1.43 8.43
N GLY A 80 -10.13 2.12 9.41
CA GLY A 80 -10.88 3.05 10.26
C GLY A 80 -10.19 3.36 11.57
N MET A 81 -10.61 4.44 12.22
CA MET A 81 -10.10 4.86 13.52
C MET A 81 -10.81 4.09 14.64
N CYS A 82 -10.04 3.47 15.54
CA CYS A 82 -10.61 2.75 16.68
C CYS A 82 -9.69 2.78 17.90
N GLY A 83 -10.12 3.47 18.95
CA GLY A 83 -9.42 3.51 20.23
C GLY A 83 -8.19 4.42 20.26
N TYR A 84 -7.56 4.47 21.42
CA TYR A 84 -6.37 5.29 21.72
C TYR A 84 -5.26 4.45 22.34
N ASP A 85 -4.02 4.80 22.04
CA ASP A 85 -2.89 4.20 22.74
C ASP A 85 -2.77 4.72 24.18
N ARG A 86 -1.83 4.16 24.95
CA ARG A 86 -1.64 4.52 26.37
C ARG A 86 -1.25 5.99 26.59
N ASP A 87 -0.75 6.68 25.57
CA ASP A 87 -0.43 8.11 25.65
C ASP A 87 -1.59 9.00 25.18
N GLY A 88 -2.68 8.40 24.70
CA GLY A 88 -3.86 9.08 24.18
C GLY A 88 -3.81 9.37 22.69
N CYS A 89 -2.83 8.84 21.94
CA CYS A 89 -2.76 9.01 20.49
C CYS A 89 -3.85 8.17 19.80
N PRO A 90 -4.61 8.73 18.84
CA PRO A 90 -5.59 7.97 18.07
C PRO A 90 -4.95 6.81 17.31
N ILE A 91 -5.68 5.69 17.17
CA ILE A 91 -5.23 4.50 16.45
C ILE A 91 -6.03 4.34 15.15
N TRP A 92 -5.31 4.20 14.03
CA TRP A 92 -5.89 3.84 12.73
C TRP A 92 -5.57 2.38 12.39
N TYR A 93 -6.59 1.62 12.00
CA TYR A 93 -6.45 0.27 11.47
C TYR A 93 -6.55 0.30 9.95
N GLU A 94 -5.64 -0.39 9.26
CA GLU A 94 -5.69 -0.62 7.81
C GLU A 94 -5.71 -2.13 7.55
N ILE A 95 -6.73 -2.62 6.82
CA ILE A 95 -7.00 -4.06 6.66
C ILE A 95 -6.76 -4.48 5.21
N ILE A 96 -5.62 -5.11 4.93
CA ILE A 96 -5.12 -5.26 3.56
C ILE A 96 -5.77 -6.42 2.81
N GLY A 97 -5.77 -7.63 3.36
CA GLY A 97 -6.20 -8.84 2.63
C GLY A 97 -7.57 -8.79 1.95
N PRO A 98 -8.64 -8.28 2.59
CA PRO A 98 -9.96 -8.21 1.98
C PRO A 98 -10.16 -7.00 1.05
N LEU A 99 -9.15 -6.14 0.86
CA LEU A 99 -9.26 -4.99 -0.03
C LEU A 99 -9.33 -5.43 -1.50
N ASP A 100 -10.46 -5.15 -2.15
CA ASP A 100 -10.61 -5.30 -3.61
C ASP A 100 -10.09 -4.04 -4.32
N ALA A 101 -8.77 -3.92 -4.42
CA ALA A 101 -8.12 -2.75 -5.01
C ALA A 101 -8.52 -2.53 -6.50
N LYS A 102 -8.72 -3.62 -7.25
CA LYS A 102 -9.14 -3.55 -8.65
C LYS A 102 -10.60 -3.07 -8.75
N GLY A 103 -11.51 -3.66 -7.98
CA GLY A 103 -12.90 -3.21 -7.91
C GLY A 103 -13.03 -1.75 -7.47
N ILE A 104 -12.23 -1.29 -6.51
CA ILE A 104 -12.21 0.10 -6.07
C ILE A 104 -11.82 1.02 -7.23
N LEU A 105 -10.72 0.73 -7.93
CA LEU A 105 -10.24 1.58 -9.02
C LEU A 105 -11.12 1.52 -10.28
N LEU A 106 -11.95 0.49 -10.44
CA LEU A 106 -12.97 0.41 -11.49
C LEU A 106 -14.29 1.10 -11.09
N SER A 107 -14.50 1.37 -9.80
CA SER A 107 -15.77 1.93 -9.27
C SER A 107 -15.66 3.38 -8.82
N ALA A 108 -14.47 3.84 -8.44
CA ALA A 108 -14.23 5.20 -7.93
C ALA A 108 -13.11 5.90 -8.70
N SER A 109 -13.09 7.23 -8.68
CA SER A 109 -11.97 7.98 -9.25
C SER A 109 -10.78 7.98 -8.29
N LYS A 110 -9.56 8.08 -8.82
CA LYS A 110 -8.35 8.25 -7.99
C LYS A 110 -8.43 9.50 -7.11
N GLN A 111 -9.06 10.56 -7.61
CA GLN A 111 -9.29 11.80 -6.87
C GLN A 111 -10.21 11.58 -5.65
N ASP A 112 -11.28 10.79 -5.79
CA ASP A 112 -12.15 10.46 -4.66
C ASP A 112 -11.41 9.64 -3.59
N LEU A 113 -10.51 8.74 -4.01
CA LEU A 113 -9.66 7.97 -3.08
C LEU A 113 -8.68 8.86 -2.33
N LEU A 114 -7.99 9.76 -3.03
CA LEU A 114 -7.10 10.75 -2.43
C LEU A 114 -7.87 11.65 -1.46
N LYS A 115 -9.04 12.15 -1.87
CA LYS A 115 -9.89 13.01 -1.04
C LYS A 115 -10.41 12.27 0.19
N ASN A 116 -10.79 11.00 0.07
CA ASN A 116 -11.19 10.18 1.20
C ASN A 116 -10.05 10.00 2.21
N LYS A 117 -8.85 9.64 1.76
CA LYS A 117 -7.71 9.45 2.68
C LYS A 117 -7.21 10.78 3.27
N TYR A 118 -7.30 11.89 2.54
CA TYR A 118 -7.04 13.22 3.11
C TYR A 118 -8.06 13.56 4.20
N ARG A 119 -9.35 13.25 3.98
CA ARG A 119 -10.40 13.39 4.99
C ARG A 119 -10.12 12.57 6.24
N ASP A 120 -9.68 11.33 6.08
CA ASP A 120 -9.31 10.46 7.20
C ASP A 120 -8.18 11.08 8.04
N CYS A 121 -7.18 11.71 7.39
CA CYS A 121 -6.13 12.45 8.09
C CYS A 121 -6.64 13.68 8.86
N GLU A 122 -7.49 14.52 8.26
CA GLU A 122 -8.07 15.67 8.97
C GLU A 122 -8.93 15.22 10.16
N MET A 123 -9.67 14.11 10.03
CA MET A 123 -10.42 13.51 11.14
C MET A 123 -9.50 13.05 12.29
N LEU A 124 -8.37 12.42 11.97
CA LEU A 124 -7.38 11.99 12.96
C LEU A 124 -6.74 13.19 13.68
N LEU A 125 -6.42 14.26 12.95
CA LEU A 125 -5.91 15.50 13.56
C LEU A 125 -6.95 16.16 14.48
N GLN A 126 -8.22 16.20 14.07
CA GLN A 126 -9.30 16.68 14.93
C GLN A 126 -9.42 15.84 16.21
N GLU A 127 -9.18 14.53 16.12
CA GLU A 127 -9.19 13.66 17.30
C GLU A 127 -7.97 13.88 18.20
N CYS A 128 -6.80 14.14 17.63
CA CYS A 128 -5.62 14.60 18.37
C CYS A 128 -5.90 15.88 19.17
N ASP A 129 -6.62 16.85 18.60
CA ASP A 129 -6.99 18.08 19.30
C ASP A 129 -7.96 17.83 20.46
N LYS A 130 -8.98 16.98 20.26
CA LYS A 130 -9.90 16.57 21.34
C LYS A 130 -9.15 15.87 22.46
N GLN A 131 -8.24 14.95 22.13
CA GLN A 131 -7.42 14.26 23.11
C GLN A 131 -6.47 15.21 23.83
N THR A 132 -5.95 16.23 23.14
CA THR A 132 -5.14 17.29 23.76
C THR A 132 -5.93 18.03 24.83
N GLN A 133 -7.16 18.44 24.52
CA GLN A 133 -8.05 19.12 25.47
C GLN A 133 -8.42 18.21 26.64
N LYS A 134 -8.79 16.95 26.36
CA LYS A 134 -9.23 15.98 27.37
C LYS A 134 -8.12 15.63 28.38
N LEU A 135 -6.88 15.49 27.90
CA LEU A 135 -5.77 15.03 28.72
C LEU A 135 -4.92 16.16 29.31
N GLY A 136 -5.14 17.41 28.88
CA GLY A 136 -4.33 18.56 29.30
C GLY A 136 -2.87 18.49 28.87
N LYS A 137 -2.55 17.68 27.85
CA LYS A 137 -1.21 17.51 27.27
C LYS A 137 -1.30 17.44 25.75
N ARG A 138 -0.29 17.91 25.02
CA ARG A 138 -0.28 17.87 23.55
C ARG A 138 -0.31 16.43 23.03
N VAL A 139 -1.29 16.14 22.18
CA VAL A 139 -1.41 14.93 21.36
C VAL A 139 -1.46 15.40 19.90
N GLU A 140 -0.47 15.00 19.11
CA GLU A 140 -0.35 15.41 17.69
C GLU A 140 0.12 14.30 16.76
N MET A 141 0.24 13.08 17.29
CA MET A 141 0.70 11.93 16.55
C MET A 141 -0.33 10.81 16.58
N VAL A 142 -0.28 9.94 15.57
CA VAL A 142 -1.19 8.80 15.39
C VAL A 142 -0.43 7.49 15.39
N MET A 143 -1.04 6.44 15.94
CA MET A 143 -0.55 5.07 15.82
C MET A 143 -1.31 4.37 14.68
N MET A 144 -0.60 3.58 13.86
CA MET A 144 -1.21 2.79 12.80
C MET A 144 -1.01 1.30 13.05
N ILE A 145 -2.04 0.51 12.78
CA ILE A 145 -1.99 -0.96 12.79
C ILE A 145 -2.37 -1.44 11.40
N TYR A 146 -1.40 -2.03 10.70
CA TYR A 146 -1.56 -2.62 9.39
C TYR A 146 -1.74 -4.12 9.54
N ASP A 147 -2.96 -4.58 9.31
CA ASP A 147 -3.27 -5.99 9.21
C ASP A 147 -2.99 -6.48 7.79
N CYS A 148 -1.84 -7.16 7.64
CA CYS A 148 -1.41 -7.72 6.36
C CYS A 148 -1.84 -9.17 6.16
N GLU A 149 -2.70 -9.73 7.02
CA GLU A 149 -3.27 -11.05 6.77
C GLU A 149 -4.02 -11.05 5.43
N GLY A 150 -3.73 -12.03 4.58
CA GLY A 150 -4.29 -12.12 3.23
C GLY A 150 -3.66 -11.21 2.19
N LEU A 151 -2.60 -10.44 2.53
CA LEU A 151 -1.77 -9.78 1.51
C LEU A 151 -1.27 -10.83 0.51
N GLY A 152 -1.49 -10.55 -0.77
CA GLY A 152 -1.36 -11.50 -1.86
C GLY A 152 -1.16 -10.82 -3.21
N LEU A 153 -0.91 -11.63 -4.25
CA LEU A 153 -0.57 -11.15 -5.60
C LEU A 153 -1.57 -10.15 -6.20
N LYS A 154 -2.86 -10.26 -5.86
CA LYS A 154 -3.91 -9.31 -6.29
C LYS A 154 -3.61 -7.85 -5.89
N HIS A 155 -2.87 -7.63 -4.81
CA HIS A 155 -2.51 -6.29 -4.32
C HIS A 155 -1.28 -5.72 -5.03
N LEU A 156 -0.55 -6.52 -5.79
CA LEU A 156 0.62 -6.09 -6.57
C LEU A 156 0.24 -5.62 -7.98
N TRP A 157 -1.06 -5.56 -8.30
CA TRP A 157 -1.56 -5.00 -9.55
C TRP A 157 -1.05 -3.57 -9.72
N LYS A 158 -0.39 -3.29 -10.85
CA LYS A 158 0.39 -2.06 -11.03
C LYS A 158 -0.40 -0.77 -10.76
N PRO A 159 -1.63 -0.59 -11.31
CA PRO A 159 -2.44 0.58 -10.98
C PRO A 159 -2.80 0.74 -9.50
N ALA A 160 -2.99 -0.36 -8.76
CA ALA A 160 -3.22 -0.31 -7.32
C ALA A 160 -1.96 0.15 -6.56
N VAL A 161 -0.79 -0.38 -6.94
CA VAL A 161 0.50 0.00 -6.35
C VAL A 161 0.79 1.48 -6.62
N GLU A 162 0.55 1.95 -7.84
CA GLU A 162 0.73 3.36 -8.21
C GLU A 162 -0.23 4.28 -7.44
N ALA A 163 -1.52 3.93 -7.39
CA ALA A 163 -2.51 4.69 -6.61
C ALA A 163 -2.15 4.74 -5.13
N TYR A 164 -1.66 3.63 -4.56
CA TYR A 164 -1.22 3.59 -3.17
C TYR A 164 0.06 4.41 -2.95
N GLY A 165 1.01 4.40 -3.89
CA GLY A 165 2.20 5.25 -3.85
C GLY A 165 1.88 6.75 -3.84
N GLU A 166 0.86 7.17 -4.59
CA GLU A 166 0.35 8.54 -4.57
C GLU A 166 -0.30 8.90 -3.23
N LEU A 167 -1.04 7.97 -2.61
CA LEU A 167 -1.59 8.16 -1.26
C LEU A 167 -0.47 8.35 -0.23
N LEU A 168 0.57 7.51 -0.28
CA LEU A 168 1.74 7.63 0.60
C LEU A 168 2.48 8.95 0.42
N SER A 169 2.71 9.36 -0.84
CA SER A 169 3.33 10.65 -1.17
C SER A 169 2.51 11.80 -0.60
N MET A 170 1.18 11.74 -0.72
CA MET A 170 0.28 12.73 -0.14
C MET A 170 0.45 12.80 1.39
N PHE A 171 0.55 11.66 2.10
CA PHE A 171 0.77 11.66 3.54
C PHE A 171 2.10 12.30 3.94
N GLU A 172 3.20 11.93 3.28
CA GLU A 172 4.55 12.42 3.59
C GLU A 172 4.72 13.92 3.28
N GLU A 173 4.01 14.43 2.27
CA GLU A 173 4.08 15.83 1.87
C GLU A 173 3.20 16.75 2.72
N ASN A 174 2.08 16.26 3.25
CA ASN A 174 1.05 17.09 3.89
C ASN A 174 0.89 16.84 5.40
N TYR A 175 1.35 15.70 5.90
CA TYR A 175 1.22 15.31 7.30
C TYR A 175 2.57 14.92 7.94
N PRO A 176 3.63 15.75 7.79
CA PRO A 176 4.94 15.45 8.36
C PRO A 176 4.87 15.29 9.88
N GLU A 177 5.75 14.46 10.44
CA GLU A 177 5.90 14.27 11.89
C GLU A 177 4.61 13.85 12.61
N THR A 178 3.62 13.30 11.89
CA THR A 178 2.32 12.91 12.45
C THR A 178 2.28 11.42 12.83
N LEU A 179 3.09 10.56 12.18
CA LEU A 179 3.16 9.15 12.55
C LEU A 179 3.96 8.98 13.86
N LYS A 180 3.36 8.33 14.87
CA LYS A 180 4.05 7.88 16.09
C LYS A 180 4.76 6.55 15.86
N ARG A 181 4.00 5.58 15.35
CA ARG A 181 4.43 4.19 15.10
C ARG A 181 3.44 3.49 14.19
N LEU A 182 3.96 2.60 13.34
CA LEU A 182 3.16 1.72 12.50
C LEU A 182 3.52 0.26 12.82
N PHE A 183 2.56 -0.51 13.32
CA PHE A 183 2.71 -1.95 13.53
C PHE A 183 2.17 -2.71 12.33
N VAL A 184 3.02 -3.50 11.68
CA VAL A 184 2.58 -4.49 10.69
C VAL A 184 2.38 -5.81 11.41
N ILE A 185 1.16 -6.34 11.35
CA ILE A 185 0.79 -7.63 11.96
C ILE A 185 0.46 -8.65 10.87
N LYS A 186 0.70 -9.93 11.17
CA LYS A 186 0.33 -11.06 10.29
C LYS A 186 0.87 -10.90 8.85
N ALA A 187 2.08 -10.36 8.71
CA ALA A 187 2.73 -10.18 7.42
C ALA A 187 3.08 -11.55 6.78
N PRO A 188 2.63 -11.82 5.54
CA PRO A 188 3.00 -13.06 4.84
C PRO A 188 4.37 -12.93 4.17
N LYS A 189 4.90 -14.05 3.64
CA LYS A 189 6.16 -14.10 2.86
C LYS A 189 6.22 -13.16 1.66
N LEU A 190 5.07 -12.69 1.17
CA LEU A 190 4.97 -11.71 0.08
C LEU A 190 5.26 -10.26 0.54
N PHE A 191 5.19 -9.98 1.85
CA PHE A 191 5.35 -8.64 2.39
C PHE A 191 6.65 -7.93 1.96
N PRO A 192 7.84 -8.57 1.93
CA PRO A 192 9.07 -7.90 1.50
C PRO A 192 8.98 -7.38 0.06
N VAL A 193 8.31 -8.10 -0.84
CA VAL A 193 8.08 -7.67 -2.23
C VAL A 193 7.14 -6.46 -2.25
N ALA A 194 6.01 -6.55 -1.54
CA ALA A 194 5.03 -5.45 -1.46
C ALA A 194 5.65 -4.18 -0.84
N TYR A 195 6.43 -4.33 0.23
CA TYR A 195 7.11 -3.24 0.89
C TYR A 195 8.17 -2.59 -0.01
N ASN A 196 8.94 -3.39 -0.77
CA ASN A 196 9.93 -2.88 -1.72
C ASN A 196 9.30 -1.97 -2.80
N LEU A 197 8.08 -2.29 -3.24
CA LEU A 197 7.34 -1.48 -4.20
C LEU A 197 6.92 -0.12 -3.68
N ILE A 198 6.70 0.03 -2.36
CA ILE A 198 6.14 1.26 -1.80
C ILE A 198 7.13 2.03 -0.95
N LYS A 199 8.24 1.40 -0.51
CA LYS A 199 9.18 2.01 0.43
C LYS A 199 9.75 3.32 -0.07
N HIS A 200 9.96 3.47 -1.38
CA HIS A 200 10.54 4.67 -1.99
C HIS A 200 9.64 5.91 -1.88
N PHE A 201 8.34 5.74 -1.64
CA PHE A 201 7.42 6.84 -1.30
C PHE A 201 7.49 7.25 0.16
N LEU A 202 8.08 6.42 1.04
CA LEU A 202 8.17 6.66 2.48
C LEU A 202 9.44 7.42 2.83
N SER A 203 9.34 8.39 3.73
CA SER A 203 10.50 9.08 4.31
C SER A 203 11.30 8.17 5.25
N GLU A 204 12.57 8.52 5.49
CA GLU A 204 13.40 7.80 6.45
C GLU A 204 12.82 7.83 7.88
N ASP A 205 12.11 8.89 8.25
CA ASP A 205 11.40 8.99 9.53
C ASP A 205 10.29 7.94 9.61
N THR A 206 9.41 7.88 8.61
CA THR A 206 8.35 6.87 8.54
C THR A 206 8.89 5.45 8.54
N ARG A 207 9.92 5.15 7.73
CA ARG A 207 10.54 3.82 7.66
C ARG A 207 11.10 3.36 9.02
N LYS A 208 11.64 4.27 9.84
CA LYS A 208 12.14 3.96 11.20
C LYS A 208 11.02 3.66 12.20
N LYS A 209 9.80 4.12 11.91
CA LYS A 209 8.60 3.95 12.76
C LYS A 209 7.79 2.72 12.39
N ILE A 210 8.11 2.04 11.29
CA ILE A 210 7.50 0.77 10.88
C ILE A 210 8.12 -0.37 11.69
N VAL A 211 7.28 -1.16 12.34
CA VAL A 211 7.66 -2.32 13.14
C VAL A 211 6.85 -3.52 12.67
N VAL A 212 7.53 -4.49 12.04
CA VAL A 212 6.93 -5.79 11.67
C VAL A 212 6.93 -6.71 12.87
N LEU A 213 5.75 -7.18 13.27
CA LEU A 213 5.54 -8.05 14.42
C LEU A 213 5.41 -9.52 13.99
N GLY A 214 5.97 -10.41 14.81
CA GLY A 214 5.86 -11.87 14.64
C GLY A 214 4.60 -12.45 15.29
N ALA A 215 4.65 -13.72 15.66
CA ALA A 215 3.51 -14.46 16.21
C ALA A 215 2.91 -13.83 17.48
N ASN A 216 3.74 -13.21 18.32
CA ASN A 216 3.35 -12.54 19.57
C ASN A 216 2.81 -11.11 19.38
N TRP A 217 2.26 -10.81 18.20
CA TRP A 217 1.81 -9.45 17.86
C TRP A 217 0.72 -8.95 18.82
N LYS A 218 -0.16 -9.82 19.32
CA LYS A 218 -1.20 -9.45 20.30
C LYS A 218 -0.60 -8.96 21.62
N GLU A 219 0.35 -9.71 22.18
CA GLU A 219 1.03 -9.30 23.42
C GLU A 219 1.80 -8.00 23.23
N VAL A 220 2.44 -7.81 22.07
CA VAL A 220 3.15 -6.57 21.77
C VAL A 220 2.19 -5.39 21.68
N LEU A 221 1.04 -5.50 20.99
CA LEU A 221 0.05 -4.42 20.93
C LEU A 221 -0.44 -4.01 22.33
N GLN A 222 -0.71 -4.97 23.22
CA GLN A 222 -1.14 -4.69 24.59
C GLN A 222 -0.09 -3.95 25.45
N LYS A 223 1.20 -3.98 25.08
CA LYS A 223 2.22 -3.15 25.74
C LYS A 223 2.03 -1.66 25.45
N TYR A 224 1.51 -1.32 24.28
CA TYR A 224 1.34 0.06 23.81
C TYR A 224 -0.08 0.59 23.96
N ILE A 225 -1.07 -0.30 23.97
CA ILE A 225 -2.49 0.05 23.96
C ILE A 225 -3.17 -0.68 25.12
N ALA A 226 -4.07 -0.01 25.83
CA ALA A 226 -4.84 -0.65 26.89
C ALA A 226 -5.82 -1.68 26.28
N PRO A 227 -6.01 -2.88 26.87
CA PRO A 227 -6.87 -3.90 26.27
C PRO A 227 -8.29 -3.42 25.92
N GLU A 228 -8.86 -2.52 26.72
CA GLU A 228 -10.16 -1.90 26.52
C GLU A 228 -10.25 -0.96 25.30
N GLU A 229 -9.12 -0.55 24.75
CA GLU A 229 -9.01 0.27 23.54
C GLU A 229 -8.68 -0.56 22.29
N ILE A 230 -8.40 -1.86 22.43
CA ILE A 230 -8.08 -2.76 21.31
C ILE A 230 -9.30 -3.65 21.02
N PRO A 231 -9.78 -3.75 19.76
CA PRO A 231 -10.81 -4.72 19.40
C PRO A 231 -10.43 -6.15 19.79
N VAL A 232 -11.42 -6.95 20.20
CA VAL A 232 -11.18 -8.36 20.61
C VAL A 232 -10.46 -9.16 19.52
N VAL A 233 -10.80 -8.94 18.24
CA VAL A 233 -10.12 -9.61 17.12
C VAL A 233 -8.61 -9.33 17.07
N TYR A 234 -8.17 -8.17 17.58
CA TYR A 234 -6.76 -7.76 17.67
C TYR A 234 -6.14 -8.02 19.04
N GLY A 235 -6.80 -8.82 19.89
CA GLY A 235 -6.26 -9.26 21.17
C GLY A 235 -6.61 -8.37 22.37
N GLY A 236 -7.58 -7.47 22.25
CA GLY A 236 -8.10 -6.71 23.39
C GLY A 236 -9.45 -7.19 23.92
N THR A 237 -10.20 -6.25 24.47
CA THR A 237 -11.54 -6.46 25.04
C THR A 237 -12.61 -5.54 24.45
N LEU A 238 -12.25 -4.60 23.55
CA LEU A 238 -13.20 -3.69 22.92
C LEU A 238 -14.13 -4.45 21.95
N ARG A 239 -15.43 -4.13 22.05
CA ARG A 239 -16.51 -4.68 21.21
C ARG A 239 -17.43 -3.55 20.77
N ASP A 240 -18.18 -3.79 19.70
CA ASP A 240 -19.34 -2.95 19.37
C ASP A 240 -20.44 -3.06 20.44
N PRO A 241 -21.42 -2.14 20.44
CA PRO A 241 -22.56 -2.19 21.37
C PRO A 241 -23.37 -3.50 21.33
N ASP A 242 -23.37 -4.21 20.19
CA ASP A 242 -24.03 -5.51 20.02
C ASP A 242 -23.14 -6.70 20.41
N GLY A 243 -21.93 -6.45 20.92
CA GLY A 243 -20.96 -7.47 21.32
C GLY A 243 -20.03 -7.96 20.20
N ASN A 244 -20.13 -7.42 18.98
CA ASN A 244 -19.29 -7.83 17.85
C ASN A 244 -17.79 -7.58 18.16
N PRO A 245 -16.93 -8.62 18.08
CA PRO A 245 -15.51 -8.52 18.42
C PRO A 245 -14.66 -7.75 17.40
N LYS A 246 -15.22 -7.42 16.23
CA LYS A 246 -14.52 -6.76 15.14
C LYS A 246 -14.65 -5.23 15.16
N CYS A 247 -15.52 -4.66 15.99
CA CYS A 247 -15.76 -3.21 16.03
C CYS A 247 -16.14 -2.64 14.65
N VAL A 248 -17.06 -3.29 13.93
CA VAL A 248 -17.48 -2.93 12.55
C VAL A 248 -18.20 -1.58 12.47
N THR A 249 -18.63 -1.01 13.61
CA THR A 249 -19.13 0.37 13.66
C THR A 249 -18.02 1.41 13.46
N LYS A 250 -16.75 1.01 13.63
CA LYS A 250 -15.56 1.88 13.56
C LYS A 250 -14.56 1.45 12.48
N ILE A 251 -14.47 0.16 12.19
CA ILE A 251 -13.48 -0.42 11.27
C ILE A 251 -14.21 -1.08 10.09
N ASN A 252 -13.91 -0.63 8.88
CA ASN A 252 -14.36 -1.30 7.66
C ASN A 252 -13.39 -2.45 7.31
N TYR A 253 -13.93 -3.62 6.99
CA TYR A 253 -13.15 -4.82 6.67
C TYR A 253 -13.09 -5.13 5.16
N GLY A 254 -13.42 -4.16 4.31
CA GLY A 254 -13.39 -4.30 2.85
C GLY A 254 -14.40 -5.32 2.33
N GLY A 255 -13.96 -6.12 1.36
CA GLY A 255 -14.77 -7.10 0.64
C GLY A 255 -14.81 -6.85 -0.86
N ASP A 256 -15.21 -7.87 -1.61
CA ASP A 256 -15.31 -7.81 -3.06
C ASP A 256 -16.40 -6.83 -3.49
N ILE A 257 -16.10 -5.97 -4.45
CA ILE A 257 -17.03 -4.93 -4.88
C ILE A 257 -18.01 -5.50 -5.91
N PRO A 258 -19.33 -5.37 -5.68
CA PRO A 258 -20.32 -5.77 -6.65
C PRO A 258 -20.15 -5.03 -7.97
N LYS A 259 -20.18 -5.75 -9.10
CA LYS A 259 -20.02 -5.19 -10.45
C LYS A 259 -20.97 -4.03 -10.79
N LYS A 260 -22.12 -3.92 -10.11
CA LYS A 260 -23.04 -2.78 -10.23
C LYS A 260 -22.42 -1.42 -9.88
N TYR A 261 -21.32 -1.40 -9.12
CA TYR A 261 -20.59 -0.17 -8.80
C TYR A 261 -19.55 0.21 -9.86
N TYR A 262 -19.24 -0.69 -10.81
CA TYR A 262 -18.19 -0.44 -11.79
C TYR A 262 -18.66 0.63 -12.76
N VAL A 263 -17.87 1.67 -12.91
CA VAL A 263 -18.12 2.79 -13.84
C VAL A 263 -17.20 2.72 -15.07
N ARG A 264 -16.28 1.75 -15.08
CA ARG A 264 -15.36 1.45 -16.17
C ARG A 264 -14.93 -0.01 -16.12
N ASP A 265 -14.63 -0.59 -17.27
CA ASP A 265 -14.17 -1.98 -17.38
C ASP A 265 -12.63 -2.10 -17.37
N GLN A 266 -11.94 -1.00 -17.65
CA GLN A 266 -10.49 -0.95 -17.73
C GLN A 266 -9.94 0.42 -17.30
N LEU A 267 -8.68 0.42 -16.89
CA LEU A 267 -7.87 1.63 -16.73
C LEU A 267 -7.02 1.83 -17.98
N LYS A 268 -6.69 3.08 -18.29
CA LYS A 268 -5.75 3.39 -19.38
C LYS A 268 -4.34 2.99 -18.93
N GLN A 269 -3.69 2.13 -19.70
CA GLN A 269 -2.37 1.56 -19.42
C GLN A 269 -1.37 2.05 -20.47
N GLN A 270 -0.10 2.20 -20.08
CA GLN A 270 1.01 2.31 -21.02
C GLN A 270 1.80 1.00 -21.00
N TYR A 271 2.26 0.59 -22.17
CA TYR A 271 3.06 -0.64 -22.35
C TYR A 271 4.46 -0.28 -22.81
N GLU A 272 5.44 -1.03 -22.32
CA GLU A 272 6.86 -0.80 -22.62
C GLU A 272 7.26 -1.35 -23.98
N HIS A 273 6.62 -2.44 -24.41
CA HIS A 273 6.98 -3.15 -25.63
C HIS A 273 5.78 -3.32 -26.56
N LEU A 274 6.10 -3.39 -27.85
CA LEU A 274 5.16 -3.70 -28.92
C LEU A 274 5.80 -4.72 -29.86
N VAL A 275 5.15 -5.85 -30.05
CA VAL A 275 5.67 -6.94 -30.90
C VAL A 275 4.60 -7.44 -31.86
N VAL A 276 5.05 -7.95 -33.00
CA VAL A 276 4.20 -8.63 -33.97
C VAL A 276 4.50 -10.12 -33.91
N VAL A 277 3.53 -10.89 -33.42
CA VAL A 277 3.59 -12.36 -33.41
C VAL A 277 3.01 -12.87 -34.71
N ASN A 278 3.89 -13.25 -35.65
CA ASN A 278 3.48 -13.78 -36.95
C ASN A 278 2.59 -15.03 -36.82
N ARG A 279 1.78 -15.28 -37.84
CA ARG A 279 0.96 -16.51 -37.93
C ARG A 279 1.84 -17.76 -37.78
N GLY A 280 1.34 -18.78 -37.08
CA GLY A 280 2.08 -20.02 -36.87
C GLY A 280 3.34 -19.87 -36.01
N SER A 281 3.54 -18.72 -35.33
CA SER A 281 4.74 -18.40 -34.57
C SER A 281 4.43 -18.01 -33.13
N SER A 282 5.48 -17.81 -32.34
CA SER A 282 5.43 -17.36 -30.95
C SER A 282 6.55 -16.37 -30.66
N HIS A 283 6.25 -15.36 -29.84
CA HIS A 283 7.24 -14.47 -29.24
C HIS A 283 7.49 -14.88 -27.79
N GLN A 284 8.73 -14.79 -27.33
CA GLN A 284 9.09 -15.14 -25.95
C GLN A 284 10.03 -14.11 -25.35
N VAL A 285 9.85 -13.83 -24.06
CA VAL A 285 10.79 -13.07 -23.25
C VAL A 285 11.27 -13.94 -22.10
N GLU A 286 12.55 -13.82 -21.76
CA GLU A 286 13.22 -14.67 -20.80
C GLU A 286 13.75 -13.83 -19.64
N TYR A 287 13.51 -14.29 -18.42
CA TYR A 287 13.96 -13.65 -17.18
C TYR A 287 14.73 -14.67 -16.36
N GLU A 288 16.02 -14.44 -16.19
CA GLU A 288 16.87 -15.23 -15.31
C GLU A 288 16.66 -14.82 -13.86
N ILE A 289 16.06 -15.71 -13.08
CA ILE A 289 15.79 -15.53 -11.66
C ILE A 289 16.86 -16.26 -10.87
N LEU A 290 17.71 -15.49 -10.19
CA LEU A 290 18.78 -16.02 -9.35
C LEU A 290 18.34 -16.22 -7.89
N PHE A 291 17.38 -15.41 -7.44
CA PHE A 291 16.93 -15.38 -6.06
C PHE A 291 15.44 -15.74 -5.99
N PRO A 292 15.08 -16.91 -5.43
CA PRO A 292 13.70 -17.26 -5.16
C PRO A 292 12.99 -16.21 -4.29
N GLY A 293 11.67 -16.10 -4.44
CA GLY A 293 10.83 -15.18 -3.66
C GLY A 293 10.47 -13.88 -4.39
N CYS A 294 11.11 -13.56 -5.52
CA CYS A 294 10.67 -12.45 -6.38
C CYS A 294 9.35 -12.77 -7.08
N VAL A 295 8.67 -11.73 -7.57
CA VAL A 295 7.42 -11.85 -8.30
C VAL A 295 7.61 -11.40 -9.74
N LEU A 296 7.29 -12.26 -10.70
CA LEU A 296 7.07 -11.85 -12.08
C LEU A 296 5.69 -11.21 -12.17
N ARG A 297 5.61 -9.98 -12.69
CA ARG A 297 4.36 -9.29 -12.97
C ARG A 297 4.31 -8.98 -14.46
N TRP A 298 3.18 -9.21 -15.10
CA TRP A 298 2.99 -8.89 -16.51
C TRP A 298 1.66 -8.23 -16.76
N GLN A 299 1.61 -7.52 -17.87
CA GLN A 299 0.38 -7.03 -18.45
C GLN A 299 0.50 -6.95 -19.98
N PHE A 300 -0.58 -7.27 -20.68
CA PHE A 300 -0.60 -7.19 -22.14
C PHE A 300 -1.99 -6.90 -22.72
N MET A 301 -1.99 -6.42 -23.95
CA MET A 301 -3.17 -6.22 -24.80
C MET A 301 -2.81 -6.61 -26.24
N SER A 302 -3.77 -7.15 -26.97
CA SER A 302 -3.62 -7.49 -28.38
C SER A 302 -4.55 -6.65 -29.26
N GLU A 303 -4.12 -6.31 -30.48
CA GLU A 303 -4.97 -5.56 -31.42
C GLU A 303 -5.94 -6.50 -32.15
N GLY A 304 -7.24 -6.27 -31.97
CA GLY A 304 -8.32 -6.81 -32.82
C GLY A 304 -8.55 -8.33 -32.79
N ALA A 305 -7.76 -9.09 -32.02
CA ALA A 305 -7.91 -10.53 -31.89
C ALA A 305 -7.42 -11.00 -30.52
N ASP A 306 -7.75 -12.23 -30.16
CA ASP A 306 -7.18 -12.92 -29.00
C ASP A 306 -5.67 -13.16 -29.14
N VAL A 307 -4.99 -13.60 -28.09
CA VAL A 307 -3.59 -14.08 -28.16
C VAL A 307 -3.39 -15.22 -27.16
N GLY A 308 -2.57 -16.21 -27.51
CA GLY A 308 -2.16 -17.25 -26.56
C GLY A 308 -1.12 -16.69 -25.60
N PHE A 309 -1.21 -17.00 -24.32
CA PHE A 309 -0.18 -16.61 -23.36
C PHE A 309 0.02 -17.71 -22.31
N GLY A 310 1.29 -17.98 -21.97
CA GLY A 310 1.68 -18.88 -20.90
C GLY A 310 3.06 -18.54 -20.34
N VAL A 311 3.35 -19.06 -19.16
CA VAL A 311 4.64 -18.89 -18.46
C VAL A 311 5.27 -20.26 -18.25
N TYR A 312 6.55 -20.36 -18.53
CA TYR A 312 7.31 -21.61 -18.47
C TYR A 312 8.61 -21.41 -17.70
N LEU A 313 9.20 -22.50 -17.23
CA LEU A 313 10.53 -22.54 -16.63
C LEU A 313 11.42 -23.44 -17.50
N LYS A 314 12.55 -22.92 -17.97
CA LYS A 314 13.51 -23.72 -18.75
C LYS A 314 14.03 -24.91 -17.96
N THR A 315 14.20 -26.03 -18.65
CA THR A 315 14.84 -27.25 -18.12
C THR A 315 16.32 -27.32 -18.46
N ARG A 316 16.78 -26.52 -19.45
CA ARG A 316 18.18 -26.45 -19.90
C ARG A 316 18.62 -25.01 -20.06
N ILE A 317 19.85 -24.72 -19.65
CA ILE A 317 20.45 -23.39 -19.72
C ILE A 317 21.00 -23.14 -21.14
N GLY A 318 20.79 -21.93 -21.68
CA GLY A 318 21.49 -21.44 -22.88
C GLY A 318 20.79 -21.63 -24.23
N GLU A 319 19.94 -22.65 -24.40
CA GLU A 319 19.24 -22.88 -25.68
C GLU A 319 17.79 -22.37 -25.66
N ARG A 320 17.28 -21.97 -26.83
CA ARG A 320 15.86 -21.67 -27.02
C ARG A 320 15.08 -22.99 -27.00
N GLN A 321 14.26 -23.19 -25.99
CA GLN A 321 13.45 -24.40 -25.83
C GLN A 321 12.06 -24.23 -26.43
N ARG A 322 11.50 -25.30 -26.98
CA ARG A 322 10.09 -25.37 -27.36
C ARG A 322 9.22 -25.46 -26.10
N ALA A 323 7.95 -25.06 -26.19
CA ALA A 323 7.02 -25.10 -25.04
C ALA A 323 6.99 -26.48 -24.36
N GLY A 324 6.89 -27.57 -25.14
CA GLY A 324 6.85 -28.94 -24.61
C GLY A 324 8.16 -29.46 -24.01
N GLU A 325 9.26 -28.70 -24.07
CA GLU A 325 10.55 -29.05 -23.46
C GLU A 325 10.78 -28.31 -22.12
N MET A 326 9.90 -27.35 -21.80
CA MET A 326 9.97 -26.54 -20.60
C MET A 326 8.93 -27.01 -19.56
N THR A 327 9.19 -26.74 -18.29
CA THR A 327 8.20 -26.96 -17.24
C THR A 327 7.14 -25.87 -17.32
N GLU A 328 5.87 -26.26 -17.42
CA GLU A 328 4.76 -25.30 -17.45
C GLU A 328 4.55 -24.70 -16.05
N VAL A 329 4.56 -23.38 -15.96
CA VAL A 329 4.35 -22.62 -14.71
C VAL A 329 2.94 -22.02 -14.70
N LEU A 330 2.56 -21.41 -15.82
CA LEU A 330 1.21 -20.96 -16.12
C LEU A 330 0.79 -21.56 -17.48
N PRO A 331 -0.26 -22.38 -17.52
CA PRO A 331 -0.71 -23.01 -18.76
C PRO A 331 -1.00 -22.00 -19.86
N ASN A 332 -0.64 -22.36 -21.09
CA ASN A 332 -0.96 -21.51 -22.24
C ASN A 332 -2.46 -21.49 -22.51
N GLN A 333 -3.07 -20.32 -22.39
CA GLN A 333 -4.50 -20.12 -22.65
C GLN A 333 -4.70 -19.03 -23.71
N ARG A 334 -5.87 -19.04 -24.36
CA ARG A 334 -6.27 -17.99 -25.31
C ARG A 334 -6.99 -16.89 -24.55
N TYR A 335 -6.46 -15.68 -24.63
CA TYR A 335 -7.01 -14.52 -23.95
C TYR A 335 -7.59 -13.53 -24.97
N ASN A 336 -8.80 -13.03 -24.71
CA ASN A 336 -9.44 -11.98 -25.52
C ASN A 336 -8.89 -10.59 -25.14
N ALA A 337 -7.57 -10.46 -25.15
CA ALA A 337 -6.84 -9.28 -24.67
C ALA A 337 -7.02 -8.02 -25.53
N HIS A 338 -7.86 -8.09 -26.58
CA HIS A 338 -8.28 -6.93 -27.39
C HIS A 338 -9.49 -6.20 -26.82
N LEU A 339 -10.25 -6.83 -25.92
CA LEU A 339 -11.41 -6.23 -25.26
C LEU A 339 -10.99 -5.52 -23.97
N VAL A 340 -10.22 -6.22 -23.14
CA VAL A 340 -9.71 -5.75 -21.85
C VAL A 340 -8.26 -6.24 -21.72
N PRO A 341 -7.33 -5.40 -21.22
CA PRO A 341 -5.98 -5.83 -20.89
C PRO A 341 -5.98 -7.03 -19.96
N GLU A 342 -5.08 -7.97 -20.22
CA GLU A 342 -4.81 -9.08 -19.32
C GLU A 342 -3.63 -8.72 -18.43
N ASP A 343 -3.75 -8.98 -17.14
CA ASP A 343 -2.70 -8.79 -16.15
C ASP A 343 -2.55 -10.03 -15.29
N GLY A 344 -1.35 -10.25 -14.78
CA GLY A 344 -1.08 -11.39 -13.92
C GLY A 344 0.25 -11.25 -13.20
N SER A 345 0.44 -12.11 -12.21
CA SER A 345 1.71 -12.22 -11.51
C SER A 345 1.93 -13.62 -10.97
N PHE A 346 3.20 -13.95 -10.73
CA PHE A 346 3.62 -15.26 -10.26
C PHE A 346 4.85 -15.14 -9.34
N THR A 347 4.80 -15.77 -8.17
CA THR A 347 5.94 -15.84 -7.25
C THR A 347 6.94 -16.90 -7.73
N CYS A 348 8.15 -16.49 -8.04
CA CYS A 348 9.22 -17.38 -8.49
C CYS A 348 9.83 -18.11 -7.29
N SER A 349 9.31 -19.30 -6.98
CA SER A 349 9.76 -20.10 -5.82
C SER A 349 11.08 -20.84 -6.05
N VAL A 350 11.57 -20.89 -7.29
CA VAL A 350 12.81 -21.57 -7.67
C VAL A 350 13.64 -20.66 -8.56
N ALA A 351 14.96 -20.78 -8.47
CA ALA A 351 15.87 -20.12 -9.38
C ALA A 351 15.82 -20.79 -10.76
N GLY A 352 16.00 -20.01 -11.82
CA GLY A 352 16.02 -20.49 -13.20
C GLY A 352 15.54 -19.45 -14.19
N VAL A 353 15.44 -19.85 -15.46
CA VAL A 353 15.02 -18.95 -16.54
C VAL A 353 13.53 -19.12 -16.81
N TYR A 354 12.75 -18.14 -16.38
CA TYR A 354 11.32 -18.06 -16.65
C TYR A 354 11.08 -17.47 -18.05
N VAL A 355 10.18 -18.08 -18.81
CA VAL A 355 9.86 -17.71 -20.18
C VAL A 355 8.39 -17.33 -20.27
N LEU A 356 8.11 -16.06 -20.54
CA LEU A 356 6.75 -15.60 -20.84
C LEU A 356 6.57 -15.62 -22.35
N ARG A 357 5.58 -16.38 -22.82
CA ARG A 357 5.42 -16.71 -24.24
C ARG A 357 4.06 -16.24 -24.74
N PHE A 358 4.09 -15.38 -25.77
CA PHE A 358 2.92 -15.02 -26.58
C PHE A 358 2.83 -15.95 -27.78
N ASP A 359 1.72 -16.68 -27.87
CA ASP A 359 1.52 -17.73 -28.84
C ASP A 359 0.47 -17.35 -29.90
N ASN A 360 0.86 -17.44 -31.17
CA ASN A 360 -0.01 -17.27 -32.33
C ASN A 360 0.08 -18.52 -33.26
N THR A 361 0.40 -19.69 -32.70
CA THR A 361 0.59 -20.90 -33.50
C THR A 361 -0.72 -21.47 -34.04
N TYR A 362 -1.85 -21.09 -33.44
CA TYR A 362 -3.19 -21.51 -33.83
C TYR A 362 -3.85 -20.62 -34.90
N SER A 363 -3.30 -19.43 -35.22
CA SER A 363 -3.88 -18.55 -36.24
C SER A 363 -3.43 -18.95 -37.64
N TYR A 364 -4.40 -19.14 -38.53
CA TYR A 364 -4.17 -19.50 -39.93
C TYR A 364 -3.98 -18.28 -40.84
N LEU A 365 -4.54 -17.12 -40.47
CA LEU A 365 -4.71 -16.00 -41.40
C LEU A 365 -3.97 -14.71 -40.99
N HIS A 366 -3.84 -14.44 -39.69
CA HIS A 366 -3.41 -13.11 -39.22
C HIS A 366 -2.27 -13.17 -38.21
N ALA A 367 -1.32 -12.25 -38.37
CA ALA A 367 -0.36 -11.89 -37.33
C ALA A 367 -1.09 -11.13 -36.21
N LYS A 368 -0.55 -11.20 -35.00
CA LYS A 368 -1.11 -10.53 -33.81
C LYS A 368 -0.14 -9.49 -33.31
N LYS A 369 -0.60 -8.25 -33.18
CA LYS A 369 0.18 -7.16 -32.60
C LYS A 369 -0.13 -7.08 -31.11
N VAL A 370 0.89 -7.22 -30.28
CA VAL A 370 0.76 -7.35 -28.82
C VAL A 370 1.60 -6.26 -28.16
N SER A 371 0.94 -5.45 -27.34
CA SER A 371 1.58 -4.51 -26.43
C SER A 371 1.72 -5.17 -25.06
N TYR A 372 2.90 -5.11 -24.44
CA TYR A 372 3.10 -5.73 -23.13
C TYR A 372 4.15 -5.02 -22.27
N THR A 373 4.09 -5.28 -20.97
CA THR A 373 5.09 -4.93 -19.95
C THR A 373 5.30 -6.15 -19.06
N VAL A 374 6.56 -6.45 -18.71
CA VAL A 374 6.91 -7.50 -17.76
C VAL A 374 7.97 -6.98 -16.79
N GLU A 375 7.72 -7.14 -15.50
CA GLU A 375 8.55 -6.64 -14.43
C GLU A 375 8.91 -7.77 -13.46
N VAL A 376 10.14 -7.74 -12.95
CA VAL A 376 10.57 -8.59 -11.83
C VAL A 376 10.55 -7.74 -10.57
N LEU A 377 9.68 -8.09 -9.64
CA LEU A 377 9.51 -7.40 -8.36
C LEU A 377 10.35 -8.13 -7.31
N LEU A 378 11.43 -7.48 -6.87
CA LEU A 378 12.35 -8.06 -5.91
C LEU A 378 11.85 -7.84 -4.47
N PRO A 379 12.15 -8.75 -3.54
CA PRO A 379 11.91 -8.53 -2.11
C PRO A 379 12.86 -7.46 -1.55
N ASP A 380 12.40 -6.72 -0.53
CA ASP A 380 13.26 -5.89 0.30
C ASP A 380 14.06 -6.78 1.24
N LYS A 381 15.39 -6.88 1.02
CA LYS A 381 16.28 -7.78 1.78
C LYS A 381 16.16 -7.63 3.30
N LYS A 382 16.10 -6.40 3.81
CA LYS A 382 16.00 -6.14 5.25
C LYS A 382 14.70 -6.70 5.83
N SER A 383 13.58 -6.45 5.14
CA SER A 383 12.27 -6.94 5.57
C SER A 383 12.14 -8.46 5.43
N GLU A 384 12.78 -9.03 4.41
CA GLU A 384 12.87 -10.49 4.21
C GLU A 384 13.64 -11.16 5.36
N GLU A 385 14.84 -10.67 5.69
CA GLU A 385 15.64 -11.14 6.83
C GLU A 385 14.86 -11.02 8.15
N GLN A 386 14.15 -9.91 8.36
CA GLN A 386 13.32 -9.71 9.55
C GLN A 386 12.18 -10.72 9.64
N ILE A 387 11.47 -10.99 8.54
CA ILE A 387 10.39 -11.99 8.53
C ILE A 387 10.94 -13.39 8.78
N GLN A 388 12.08 -13.74 8.17
CA GLN A 388 12.71 -15.05 8.38
C GLN A 388 13.08 -15.26 9.85
N GLN A 389 13.69 -14.26 10.51
CA GLN A 389 14.03 -14.33 11.94
C GLN A 389 12.78 -14.52 12.83
N LEU A 390 11.66 -13.87 12.47
CA LEU A 390 10.39 -14.03 13.19
C LEU A 390 9.80 -15.43 13.00
N GLU A 391 9.92 -16.03 11.81
CA GLU A 391 9.49 -17.41 11.54
C GLU A 391 10.36 -18.43 12.29
N GLU A 392 11.68 -18.24 12.32
CA GLU A 392 12.62 -19.11 13.05
C GLU A 392 12.31 -19.11 14.56
N THR A 393 12.10 -17.92 15.15
CA THR A 393 11.73 -17.79 16.57
C THR A 393 10.42 -18.50 16.90
N MET A 394 9.44 -18.46 15.99
CA MET A 394 8.16 -19.16 16.16
C MET A 394 8.32 -20.68 16.13
N ASN A 395 9.08 -21.20 15.17
CA ASN A 395 9.33 -22.64 15.06
C ASN A 395 10.05 -23.20 16.29
N GLU A 396 10.99 -22.44 16.87
CA GLU A 396 11.66 -22.80 18.12
C GLU A 396 10.69 -22.87 19.32
N LEU A 397 9.76 -21.92 19.42
CA LEU A 397 8.74 -21.92 20.46
C LEU A 397 7.77 -23.11 20.33
N ASP A 398 7.36 -23.44 19.11
CA ASP A 398 6.47 -24.58 18.84
C ASP A 398 7.14 -25.92 19.14
N LEU A 399 8.43 -26.07 18.78
CA LEU A 399 9.23 -27.26 19.13
C LEU A 399 9.38 -27.42 20.64
N ASN A 400 9.65 -26.34 21.37
CA ASN A 400 9.81 -26.38 22.82
C ASN A 400 8.49 -26.69 23.55
N ASN A 401 7.35 -26.24 23.02
CA ASN A 401 6.02 -26.55 23.56
C ASN A 401 5.56 -27.97 23.22
N ALA A 402 6.03 -28.57 22.14
CA ALA A 402 5.72 -29.95 21.77
C ALA A 402 6.50 -31.01 22.59
N HIS A 403 7.52 -30.59 23.34
CA HIS A 403 8.34 -31.44 24.21
C HIS A 403 8.00 -31.32 25.71
N GLN A 404 6.95 -30.58 26.06
CA GLN A 404 6.32 -30.54 27.40
C GLN A 404 4.96 -31.23 27.34
#